data_AF-A0A0A2U3Q7-F1
#
_entry.id   AF-A0A0A2U3Q7-F1
#
_cell.length_a   1.000
_cell.length_b   1.000
_cell.length_c   1.000
_cell.angle_alpha   90.00
_cell.angle_beta   90.00
_cell.angle_gamma   90.00
#
_symmetry.space_group_name_H-M   'P 1'
#
loop_
_entity.id
_entity.type
_entity.pdbx_description
1 polymer ?
#
loop_
_entity_poly.entity_id
_entity_poly.type
_entity_poly.pdbx_seq_one_letter_code
_entity_poly.pdbx_strand_id
1 'polypeptide(L)'
;MHQLDTNNHSVFLLTYHLVMCVKYRRKVIDDKIAKRIREIGETIGTNYHITFLEYNHDKDHVHILFKAHPNTEISKYLNAFKSASSRLVKKEFPQVRKMLWKEMFWSKSFCLLTTGGAPLAVLKQYIESQGERS
;
A
#
# COMPACT_ATOMS: atom_id res chain seq x y z
N MET A 1 -19.83 -8.10 -4.44
CA MET A 1 -19.59 -7.83 -5.87
C MET A 1 -18.35 -6.94 -5.97
N HIS A 2 -17.34 -7.27 -6.77
CA HIS A 2 -16.18 -6.38 -6.92
C HIS A 2 -16.58 -5.20 -7.81
N GLN A 3 -16.79 -4.03 -7.23
CA GLN A 3 -17.16 -2.82 -7.96
C GLN A 3 -15.94 -2.25 -8.68
N LEU A 4 -16.06 -2.05 -9.98
CA LEU A 4 -15.04 -1.39 -10.81
C LEU A 4 -15.04 0.11 -10.52
N ASP A 5 -13.84 0.70 -10.53
CA ASP A 5 -13.65 2.15 -10.46
C ASP A 5 -13.56 2.71 -11.89
N THR A 6 -13.98 3.97 -12.06
CA THR A 6 -14.00 4.63 -13.37
C THR A 6 -13.43 6.05 -13.31
N ASN A 7 -12.75 6.47 -14.36
CA ASN A 7 -12.42 7.88 -14.63
C ASN A 7 -12.75 8.21 -16.10
N ASN A 8 -12.50 9.45 -16.54
CA ASN A 8 -12.87 9.93 -17.88
C ASN A 8 -12.44 9.02 -19.04
N HIS A 9 -11.38 8.23 -18.89
CA HIS A 9 -10.79 7.43 -19.96
C HIS A 9 -10.46 5.99 -19.54
N SER A 10 -10.95 5.51 -18.40
CA SER A 10 -10.60 4.18 -17.90
C SER A 10 -11.65 3.59 -16.98
N VAL A 11 -11.85 2.28 -17.11
CA VAL A 11 -12.53 1.42 -16.15
C VAL A 11 -11.49 0.44 -15.60
N PHE A 12 -11.34 0.34 -14.29
CA PHE A 12 -10.23 -0.40 -13.69
C PHE A 12 -10.58 -0.98 -12.30
N LEU A 13 -9.80 -1.98 -11.91
CA LEU A 13 -9.76 -2.52 -10.55
C LEU A 13 -8.33 -2.96 -10.27
N LEU A 14 -7.53 -2.05 -9.72
CA LEU A 14 -6.11 -2.30 -9.45
C LEU A 14 -5.91 -2.37 -7.93
N THR A 15 -5.91 -3.59 -7.40
CA THR A 15 -5.73 -3.82 -5.96
C THR A 15 -4.42 -4.54 -5.71
N TYR A 16 -3.66 -4.07 -4.73
CA TYR A 16 -2.35 -4.59 -4.39
C TYR A 16 -2.27 -4.95 -2.91
N HIS A 17 -1.61 -6.07 -2.62
CA HIS A 17 -1.16 -6.46 -1.29
C HIS A 17 0.32 -6.16 -1.14
N LEU A 18 0.64 -5.22 -0.25
CA LEU A 18 2.00 -4.83 0.10
C LEU A 18 2.38 -5.40 1.46
N VAL A 19 3.58 -5.96 1.54
CA VAL A 19 4.22 -6.37 2.79
C VAL A 19 5.55 -5.65 2.94
N MET A 20 5.71 -4.95 4.07
CA MET A 20 6.97 -4.30 4.44
C MET A 20 7.46 -4.83 5.77
N CYS A 21 8.72 -5.25 5.81
CA CYS A 21 9.33 -5.83 7.00
C CYS A 21 10.39 -4.89 7.58
N VAL A 22 10.44 -4.79 8.90
CA VAL A 22 11.50 -4.11 9.63
C VAL A 22 12.84 -4.80 9.31
N LYS A 23 13.91 -4.01 9.22
CA LYS A 23 15.26 -4.51 8.94
C LYS A 23 15.65 -5.54 10.01
N TYR A 24 16.07 -6.72 9.55
CA TYR A 24 16.36 -7.89 10.40
C TYR A 24 15.19 -8.36 11.27
N ARG A 25 13.93 -8.09 10.85
CA ARG A 25 12.72 -8.59 11.53
C ARG A 25 12.69 -8.19 13.01
N ARG A 26 13.24 -7.01 13.35
CA ARG A 26 13.25 -6.48 14.71
C ARG A 26 11.80 -6.18 15.13
N LYS A 27 11.43 -6.65 16.32
CA LYS A 27 10.09 -6.51 16.91
C LYS A 27 9.90 -5.12 17.52
N VAL A 28 9.73 -4.10 16.69
CA VAL A 28 9.66 -2.67 17.10
C VAL A 28 8.30 -2.03 16.83
N ILE A 29 7.40 -2.72 16.13
CA ILE A 29 6.08 -2.21 15.78
C ILE A 29 5.10 -2.62 16.88
N ASP A 30 4.62 -1.63 17.62
CA ASP A 30 3.43 -1.74 18.48
C ASP A 30 2.25 -1.03 17.81
N ASP A 31 1.07 -1.08 18.44
CA ASP A 31 -0.16 -0.49 17.89
C ASP A 31 -0.03 1.02 17.61
N LYS A 32 0.74 1.74 18.44
CA LYS A 32 0.94 3.19 18.27
C LYS A 32 1.81 3.48 17.06
N ILE A 33 2.91 2.74 16.90
CA ILE A 33 3.82 2.86 15.75
C ILE A 33 3.11 2.39 14.48
N ALA A 34 2.34 1.30 14.53
CA ALA A 34 1.59 0.78 13.40
C ALA A 34 0.54 1.79 12.92
N LYS A 35 -0.25 2.35 13.85
CA LYS A 35 -1.21 3.42 13.53
C LYS A 35 -0.51 4.60 12.84
N ARG A 36 0.65 5.02 13.36
CA ARG A 36 1.39 6.12 12.75
C ARG A 36 1.91 5.80 11.35
N ILE A 37 2.42 4.58 11.14
CA ILE A 37 2.85 4.12 9.82
C ILE A 37 1.68 4.16 8.83
N ARG A 38 0.49 3.70 9.24
CA ARG A 38 -0.72 3.76 8.42
C ARG A 38 -1.06 5.19 8.02
N GLU A 39 -1.13 6.12 8.96
CA GLU A 39 -1.46 7.53 8.71
C GLU A 39 -0.50 8.18 7.69
N ILE A 40 0.81 7.88 7.80
CA ILE A 40 1.82 8.36 6.85
C ILE A 40 1.58 7.76 5.47
N GLY A 41 1.26 6.47 5.39
CA GLY A 41 0.99 5.76 4.15
C GLY A 41 -0.24 6.28 3.42
N GLU A 42 -1.33 6.54 4.16
CA GLU A 42 -2.57 7.14 3.65
C GLU A 42 -2.33 8.58 3.19
N THR A 43 -1.61 9.39 3.99
CA THR A 43 -1.31 10.79 3.68
C THR A 43 -0.45 10.93 2.42
N ILE A 44 0.54 10.05 2.24
CA ILE A 44 1.34 10.04 1.01
C ILE A 44 0.49 9.51 -0.14
N GLY A 45 -0.36 8.51 0.11
CA GLY A 45 -1.19 7.84 -0.89
C GLY A 45 -2.13 8.78 -1.64
N THR A 46 -2.61 9.84 -1.01
CA THR A 46 -3.47 10.85 -1.67
C THR A 46 -2.82 11.45 -2.92
N ASN A 47 -1.51 11.75 -2.86
CA ASN A 47 -0.76 12.32 -3.98
C ASN A 47 -0.49 11.32 -5.11
N TYR A 48 -0.75 10.03 -4.88
CA TYR A 48 -0.52 8.95 -5.84
C TYR A 48 -1.82 8.24 -6.25
N HIS A 49 -2.99 8.77 -5.87
CA HIS A 49 -4.29 8.14 -6.10
C HIS A 49 -4.38 6.72 -5.53
N ILE A 50 -3.85 6.55 -4.31
CA ILE A 50 -3.89 5.30 -3.56
C ILE A 50 -4.90 5.41 -2.42
N THR A 51 -5.70 4.36 -2.26
CA THR A 51 -6.68 4.24 -1.18
C THR A 51 -6.46 2.95 -0.42
N PHE A 52 -6.18 3.04 0.88
CA PHE A 52 -6.05 1.85 1.73
C PHE A 52 -7.41 1.22 1.94
N LEU A 53 -7.48 -0.09 1.74
CA LEU A 53 -8.66 -0.91 1.99
C LEU A 53 -8.56 -1.60 3.34
N GLU A 54 -7.42 -2.26 3.58
CA GLU A 54 -7.14 -2.99 4.80
C GLU A 54 -5.71 -2.73 5.26
N TYR A 55 -5.51 -2.71 6.57
CA TYR A 55 -4.21 -2.53 7.18
C TYR A 55 -4.11 -3.42 8.42
N ASN A 56 -3.09 -4.26 8.47
CA ASN A 56 -2.78 -5.07 9.63
C ASN A 56 -1.27 -5.07 9.88
N HIS A 57 -0.86 -5.40 11.11
CA HIS A 57 0.55 -5.49 11.46
C HIS A 57 0.83 -6.66 12.40
N ASP A 58 2.10 -7.04 12.42
CA ASP A 58 2.71 -7.81 13.50
C ASP A 58 3.84 -6.94 14.11
N LYS A 59 4.63 -7.50 15.01
CA LYS A 59 5.68 -6.78 15.73
C LYS A 59 6.83 -6.32 14.84
N ASP A 60 6.99 -6.90 13.66
CA ASP A 60 8.15 -6.71 12.79
C ASP A 60 7.81 -6.47 11.30
N HIS A 61 6.53 -6.43 10.94
CA HIS A 61 6.09 -6.16 9.57
C HIS A 61 4.65 -5.62 9.51
N VAL A 62 4.31 -5.01 8.38
CA VAL A 62 2.97 -4.49 8.08
C VAL A 62 2.45 -5.09 6.79
N HIS A 63 1.14 -5.36 6.75
CA HIS A 63 0.37 -5.80 5.60
C HIS A 63 -0.62 -4.70 5.22
N ILE A 64 -0.64 -4.35 3.94
CA ILE A 64 -1.48 -3.28 3.43
C ILE A 64 -2.16 -3.76 2.17
N LEU A 65 -3.50 -3.74 2.16
CA LEU A 65 -4.28 -3.89 0.94
C LEU A 65 -4.69 -2.49 0.49
N PHE A 66 -4.37 -2.11 -0.75
CA PHE A 66 -4.76 -0.81 -1.27
C PHE A 66 -5.21 -0.89 -2.74
N LYS A 67 -6.11 0.02 -3.11
CA LYS A 67 -6.44 0.33 -4.50
C LYS A 67 -5.52 1.41 -5.04
N ALA A 68 -5.23 1.35 -6.33
CA ALA A 68 -4.49 2.36 -7.07
C ALA A 68 -5.24 2.74 -8.36
N HIS A 69 -4.82 3.83 -8.99
CA HIS A 69 -5.25 4.22 -10.32
C HIS A 69 -4.25 3.78 -11.40
N PRO A 70 -4.67 3.72 -12.68
CA PRO A 70 -3.77 3.36 -13.78
C PRO A 70 -2.56 4.29 -13.93
N ASN A 71 -2.67 5.55 -13.51
CA ASN A 71 -1.60 6.55 -13.54
C ASN A 71 -0.76 6.58 -12.25
N THR A 72 -1.03 5.70 -11.28
CA THR A 72 -0.28 5.65 -10.03
C THR A 72 1.16 5.23 -10.28
N GLU A 73 2.11 6.08 -9.90
CA GLU A 73 3.54 5.76 -9.93
C GLU A 73 3.94 4.91 -8.71
N ILE A 74 3.58 3.61 -8.73
CA ILE A 74 3.71 2.68 -7.58
C ILE A 74 5.12 2.71 -6.97
N SER A 75 6.17 2.63 -7.78
CA SER A 75 7.55 2.63 -7.28
C SER A 75 7.90 3.92 -6.54
N LYS A 76 7.41 5.09 -7.01
CA LYS A 76 7.65 6.37 -6.34
C LYS A 76 6.87 6.45 -5.02
N TYR A 77 5.61 6.00 -5.01
CA TYR A 77 4.81 5.90 -3.79
C TYR A 77 5.51 5.06 -2.72
N LEU A 78 5.92 3.83 -3.06
CA LEU A 78 6.53 2.91 -2.11
C LEU A 78 7.84 3.46 -1.55
N ASN A 79 8.65 4.12 -2.38
CA ASN A 79 9.88 4.77 -1.94
C ASN A 79 9.61 5.96 -1.00
N ALA A 80 8.66 6.82 -1.36
CA ALA A 80 8.25 7.95 -0.53
C ALA A 80 7.71 7.47 0.82
N PHE A 81 6.83 6.47 0.79
CA PHE A 81 6.22 5.90 1.99
C PHE A 81 7.25 5.26 2.92
N LYS A 82 8.12 4.37 2.41
CA LYS A 82 9.18 3.74 3.22
C LYS A 82 10.12 4.78 3.82
N SER A 83 10.51 5.79 3.04
CA SER A 83 11.44 6.81 3.50
C SER A 83 10.82 7.73 4.55
N ALA A 84 9.61 8.21 4.33
CA ALA A 84 8.90 9.07 5.26
C ALA A 84 8.56 8.36 6.56
N SER A 85 7.99 7.14 6.49
CA SER A 85 7.67 6.35 7.69
C SER A 85 8.90 6.02 8.51
N SER A 86 10.01 5.60 7.88
CA SER A 86 11.29 5.38 8.58
C SER A 86 11.76 6.64 9.32
N ARG A 87 11.70 7.81 8.67
CA ARG A 87 12.17 9.07 9.25
C ARG A 87 11.26 9.56 10.38
N LEU A 88 9.95 9.60 10.14
CA LEU A 88 8.98 10.16 11.08
C LEU A 88 8.80 9.25 12.30
N VAL A 89 8.70 7.93 12.13
CA VAL A 89 8.62 7.00 13.27
C VAL A 89 9.86 7.13 14.16
N LYS A 90 11.06 7.19 13.60
CA LYS A 90 12.29 7.40 14.39
C LYS A 90 12.39 8.77 15.06
N LYS A 91 11.66 9.78 14.56
CA LYS A 91 11.61 11.11 15.16
C LYS A 91 10.60 11.15 16.32
N GLU A 92 9.42 10.59 16.10
CA GLU A 92 8.29 10.61 17.04
C GLU A 92 8.41 9.54 18.14
N PHE A 93 9.11 8.44 17.86
CA PHE A 93 9.36 7.34 18.78
C PHE A 93 10.88 7.06 18.94
N PRO A 94 11.64 7.92 19.65
CA PRO A 94 13.09 7.79 19.76
C PRO A 94 13.57 6.45 20.33
N GLN A 95 12.74 5.76 21.13
CA GLN A 95 13.05 4.44 21.67
C GLN A 95 13.29 3.40 20.57
N VAL A 96 12.64 3.54 19.41
CA VAL A 96 12.80 2.64 18.26
C VAL A 96 14.25 2.64 17.78
N ARG A 97 14.93 3.81 17.78
CA ARG A 97 16.31 3.93 17.28
C ARG A 97 17.27 2.98 17.98
N LYS A 98 17.10 2.78 19.30
CA LYS A 98 17.94 1.89 20.11
C LYS A 98 17.77 0.40 19.74
N MET A 99 16.66 0.04 19.10
CA MET A 99 16.35 -1.34 18.72
C MET A 99 16.74 -1.65 17.26
N LEU A 100 17.09 -0.63 16.46
CA LEU A 100 17.39 -0.77 15.04
C LEU A 100 18.89 -0.95 14.78
N TRP A 101 19.22 -1.69 13.74
CA TRP A 101 20.60 -1.79 13.25
C TRP A 101 20.96 -0.58 12.40
N LYS A 102 21.99 0.19 12.80
CA LYS A 102 22.43 1.42 12.12
C LYS A 102 21.26 2.38 11.79
N GLU A 103 20.28 2.45 12.70
CA GLU A 103 19.03 3.18 12.52
C GLU A 103 18.20 2.87 11.26
N MET A 104 18.44 1.73 10.59
CA MET A 104 17.64 1.32 9.43
C MET A 104 16.33 0.71 9.91
N PHE A 105 15.20 1.39 9.63
CA PHE A 105 13.88 0.90 10.02
C PHE A 105 13.42 -0.23 9.10
N TRP A 106 13.24 0.02 7.81
CA TRP A 106 12.74 -1.00 6.87
C TRP A 106 13.86 -1.84 6.25
N SER A 107 13.54 -3.09 5.89
CA SER A 107 14.32 -3.84 4.90
C SER A 107 14.35 -3.08 3.58
N LYS A 108 15.41 -3.28 2.78
CA LYS A 108 15.49 -2.72 1.41
C LYS A 108 14.37 -3.28 0.54
N SER A 109 14.15 -4.59 0.60
CA SER A 109 13.08 -5.29 -0.11
C SER A 109 11.69 -5.01 0.48
N PHE A 110 10.66 -5.25 -0.33
CA PHE A 110 9.25 -5.36 0.04
C PHE A 110 8.63 -6.45 -0.85
N CYS A 111 7.47 -6.98 -0.46
CA CYS A 111 6.67 -7.85 -1.31
C CYS A 111 5.46 -7.06 -1.79
N LEU A 112 5.16 -7.09 -3.09
CA LEU A 112 3.99 -6.47 -3.69
C LEU A 112 3.33 -7.50 -4.60
N LEU A 113 2.08 -7.83 -4.31
CA LEU A 113 1.28 -8.80 -5.05
C LEU A 113 0.04 -8.12 -5.60
N THR A 114 -0.32 -8.40 -6.84
CA THR A 114 -1.66 -8.04 -7.34
C THR A 114 -2.69 -8.96 -6.71
N THR A 115 -3.84 -8.41 -6.35
CA THR A 115 -4.94 -9.15 -5.74
C THR A 115 -6.23 -8.86 -6.50
N GLY A 116 -7.07 -9.88 -6.68
CA GLY A 116 -8.36 -9.73 -7.33
C GLY A 116 -8.23 -9.51 -8.84
N GLY A 117 -8.43 -10.57 -9.63
CA GLY A 117 -8.88 -10.37 -11.01
C GLY A 117 -10.33 -9.89 -11.00
N ALA A 118 -10.74 -9.11 -12.00
CA ALA A 118 -12.17 -8.89 -12.22
C ALA A 118 -12.84 -10.27 -12.41
N PRO A 119 -13.95 -10.58 -11.71
CA PRO A 119 -14.67 -11.82 -11.94
C PRO A 119 -14.99 -12.00 -13.43
N LEU A 120 -14.98 -13.24 -13.93
CA LEU A 120 -15.24 -13.51 -15.37
C LEU A 120 -16.56 -12.87 -15.85
N ALA A 121 -17.58 -12.85 -14.99
CA ALA A 121 -18.85 -12.19 -15.28
C ALA A 121 -18.69 -10.68 -15.54
N VAL A 122 -17.85 -9.99 -14.75
CA VAL A 122 -17.56 -8.56 -14.90
C VAL A 122 -16.80 -8.30 -16.19
N LEU A 123 -15.86 -9.17 -16.55
CA LEU A 123 -15.13 -9.07 -17.82
C LEU A 123 -16.06 -9.26 -19.03
N LYS A 124 -16.97 -10.23 -18.98
CA LYS A 124 -17.97 -10.47 -20.04
C LYS A 124 -18.90 -9.28 -20.23
N GLN A 125 -19.49 -8.78 -19.14
CA GLN A 125 -20.35 -7.60 -19.16
C GLN A 125 -19.63 -6.37 -19.73
N TYR A 126 -18.37 -6.17 -19.34
CA TYR A 126 -17.57 -5.08 -19.90
C TYR A 126 -17.42 -5.21 -21.42
N ILE A 127 -17.06 -6.40 -21.93
CA ILE A 127 -16.90 -6.66 -23.37
C ILE A 127 -18.22 -6.45 -24.13
N GLU A 128 -19.34 -7.00 -23.63
CA GLU A 128 -20.67 -6.86 -24.25
C GLU A 128 -21.10 -5.39 -24.35
N SER A 129 -20.89 -4.61 -23.27
CA SER A 129 -21.25 -3.18 -23.22
C SER A 129 -20.46 -2.30 -24.20
N GLN A 130 -19.29 -2.75 -24.66
CA GLN A 130 -18.51 -2.05 -25.68
C GLN A 130 -19.06 -2.31 -27.10
N GLY A 131 -19.69 -3.47 -27.34
CA GLY A 131 -20.26 -3.81 -28.64
C GLY A 131 -21.55 -3.05 -28.97
N GLU A 132 -22.38 -2.76 -27.96
CA GLU A 132 -23.69 -2.12 -28.12
C GLU A 132 -23.64 -0.61 -28.43
N ARG A 133 -22.47 0.04 -28.30
CA ARG A 133 -22.27 1.47 -28.59
C ARG A 133 -21.55 1.73 -29.93
N SER A 134 -21.50 0.72 -30.81
CA SER A 134 -20.91 0.80 -32.15
C SER A 134 -21.93 1.20 -33.20
#